data_AF-A0A8T2YND7-F1
#
_entry.id   AF-A0A8T2YND7-F1
#
_cell.length_a   1.000
_cell.length_b   1.000
_cell.length_c   1.000
_cell.angle_alpha   90.00
_cell.angle_beta   90.00
_cell.angle_gamma   90.00
#
_symmetry.space_group_name_H-M   'P 1'
#
loop_
_entity.id
_entity.type
_entity.pdbx_description
1 polymer ?
#
loop_
_entity_poly.entity_id
_entity_poly.type
_entity_poly.pdbx_seq_one_letter_code
_entity_poly.pdbx_strand_id
1 'polypeptide(L)'
;SFSTPLNQVQSRIWLMHWSLFIFFNNENGRTQIIDLFNQDKYLNAIQTNAPHLLRYLATAFIVNKRRRPQFKDFIKVIQQEQHSYKDPITEFLACVYVNYDFDEAQKKMKECEE
;
A
#
# COMPACT_ATOMS: atom_id res chain seq x y z
N SER A 1 22.40 8.13 -22.52
CA SER A 1 21.96 9.31 -21.76
C SER A 1 21.21 8.81 -20.53
N PHE A 2 21.66 9.13 -19.32
CA PHE A 2 20.96 8.70 -18.11
C PHE A 2 19.63 9.44 -18.03
N SER A 3 18.53 8.70 -17.98
CA SER A 3 17.19 9.26 -17.80
C SER A 3 17.14 10.10 -16.52
N THR A 4 16.54 11.29 -16.61
CA THR A 4 16.40 12.23 -15.49
C THR A 4 15.78 11.55 -14.26
N PRO A 5 16.10 11.98 -13.02
CA PRO A 5 15.52 11.38 -11.81
C PRO A 5 13.98 11.33 -11.83
N LEU A 6 13.35 12.37 -12.40
CA LEU A 6 11.90 12.44 -12.62
C LEU A 6 11.41 11.31 -13.54
N ASN A 7 12.07 11.09 -14.69
CA ASN A 7 11.72 10.03 -15.62
C ASN A 7 11.87 8.64 -14.97
N GLN A 8 12.89 8.45 -14.12
CA GLN A 8 13.06 7.18 -13.41
C GLN A 8 11.93 6.90 -12.41
N VAL A 9 11.48 7.92 -11.67
CA VAL A 9 10.34 7.79 -10.76
C VAL A 9 9.07 7.48 -11.54
N GLN A 10 8.83 8.17 -12.66
CA GLN A 10 7.70 7.88 -13.55
C GLN A 10 7.72 6.43 -14.05
N SER A 11 8.87 5.94 -14.54
CA SER A 11 8.99 4.55 -14.98
C SER A 11 8.71 3.54 -13.86
N ARG A 12 9.14 3.82 -12.62
CA ARG A 12 8.82 2.96 -11.45
C ARG A 12 7.33 2.93 -11.16
N ILE A 13 6.67 4.09 -11.20
CA ILE A 13 5.22 4.20 -10.96
C ILE A 13 4.47 3.41 -12.02
N TRP A 14 4.83 3.56 -13.29
CA TRP A 14 4.24 2.79 -14.37
C TRP A 14 4.42 1.29 -14.10
N LEU A 15 5.66 0.84 -13.86
CA LEU A 15 5.93 -0.56 -13.54
C LEU A 15 5.05 -1.09 -12.40
N MET A 16 4.89 -0.32 -11.32
CA MET A 16 4.02 -0.71 -10.20
C MET A 16 2.56 -0.89 -10.67
N HIS A 17 2.01 0.06 -11.42
CA HIS A 17 0.64 -0.04 -11.95
C HIS A 17 0.45 -1.26 -12.86
N TRP A 18 1.35 -1.48 -13.82
CA TRP A 18 1.30 -2.64 -14.71
C TRP A 18 1.45 -3.95 -13.94
N SER A 19 2.28 -3.96 -12.89
CA SER A 19 2.54 -5.15 -12.09
C SER A 19 1.30 -5.63 -11.32
N LEU A 20 0.39 -4.72 -10.93
CA LEU A 20 -0.86 -5.09 -10.27
C LEU A 20 -1.67 -6.08 -11.11
N PHE A 21 -1.81 -5.83 -12.42
CA PHE A 21 -2.54 -6.72 -13.33
C PHE A 21 -1.98 -8.15 -13.35
N ILE A 22 -0.65 -8.28 -13.32
CA ILE A 22 0.03 -9.57 -13.37
C ILE A 22 -0.08 -10.28 -12.01
N PHE A 23 0.15 -9.55 -10.92
CA PHE A 23 0.21 -10.13 -9.59
C PHE A 23 -1.15 -10.52 -9.03
N PHE A 24 -2.25 -9.89 -9.46
CA PHE A 24 -3.59 -10.36 -9.11
C PHE A 24 -3.98 -11.67 -9.82
N ASN A 25 -3.29 -12.04 -10.91
CA ASN A 25 -3.55 -13.25 -11.68
C ASN A 25 -2.59 -14.41 -11.37
N ASN A 26 -1.72 -14.27 -10.35
CA ASN A 26 -0.76 -15.29 -9.95
C ASN A 26 -0.95 -15.64 -8.47
N GLU A 27 -0.95 -16.95 -8.16
CA GLU A 27 -1.10 -17.45 -6.78
C GLU A 27 -0.07 -16.86 -5.81
N ASN A 28 1.15 -16.59 -6.29
CA ASN A 28 2.23 -15.99 -5.49
C ASN A 28 2.38 -14.47 -5.65
N GLY A 29 1.57 -13.84 -6.50
CA GLY A 29 1.74 -12.43 -6.85
C GLY A 29 1.61 -11.48 -5.67
N ARG A 30 0.79 -11.83 -4.67
CA ARG A 30 0.61 -11.02 -3.44
C ARG A 30 1.89 -10.85 -2.64
N THR A 31 2.71 -11.91 -2.56
CA THR A 31 4.01 -11.85 -1.89
C THR A 31 4.98 -10.97 -2.68
N GLN A 32 4.93 -11.06 -4.00
CA GLN A 32 5.79 -10.28 -4.90
C GLN A 32 5.45 -8.79 -4.90
N ILE A 33 4.16 -8.42 -4.78
CA ILE A 33 3.72 -7.03 -4.56
C ILE A 33 4.36 -6.49 -3.29
N ILE A 34 4.25 -7.22 -2.17
CA ILE A 34 4.81 -6.78 -0.88
C ILE A 34 6.32 -6.59 -1.02
N ASP A 35 7.03 -7.57 -1.57
CA ASP A 35 8.49 -7.52 -1.69
C ASP A 35 8.98 -6.44 -2.68
N LEU A 36 8.17 -6.04 -3.68
CA LEU A 36 8.51 -4.98 -4.64
C LEU A 36 8.16 -3.59 -4.11
N PHE A 37 6.92 -3.39 -3.65
CA PHE A 37 6.39 -2.07 -3.28
C PHE A 37 6.97 -1.58 -1.95
N ASN A 38 7.33 -2.50 -1.05
CA ASN A 38 7.92 -2.17 0.25
C ASN A 38 9.43 -1.85 0.19
N GLN A 39 10.04 -1.83 -1.00
CA GLN A 39 11.41 -1.35 -1.18
C GLN A 39 11.42 0.18 -1.18
N ASP A 40 12.38 0.80 -0.48
CA ASP A 40 12.47 2.26 -0.29
C ASP A 40 12.30 3.06 -1.58
N LYS A 41 12.90 2.61 -2.69
CA LYS A 41 12.82 3.31 -3.98
C LYS A 41 11.41 3.37 -4.56
N TYR A 42 10.61 2.32 -4.34
CA TYR A 42 9.25 2.20 -4.83
C TYR A 42 8.28 2.83 -3.84
N LEU A 43 8.49 2.61 -2.54
CA LEU A 43 7.69 3.24 -1.49
C LEU A 43 7.75 4.77 -1.55
N ASN A 44 8.95 5.35 -1.71
CA ASN A 44 9.10 6.79 -1.89
C ASN A 44 8.35 7.30 -3.14
N ALA A 45 8.33 6.51 -4.23
CA ALA A 45 7.59 6.87 -5.44
C ALA A 45 6.07 6.82 -5.22
N ILE A 46 5.58 5.87 -4.42
CA ILE A 46 4.18 5.77 -3.98
C ILE A 46 3.81 7.01 -3.16
N GLN A 47 4.58 7.32 -2.11
CA GLN A 47 4.32 8.45 -1.21
C GLN A 47 4.34 9.81 -1.93
N THR A 48 5.20 9.97 -2.94
CA THR A 48 5.36 11.28 -3.61
C THR A 48 4.36 11.51 -4.74
N ASN A 49 4.01 10.48 -5.52
CA ASN A 49 3.30 10.67 -6.80
C ASN A 49 2.08 9.76 -7.00
N ALA A 50 1.94 8.67 -6.23
CA ALA A 50 0.90 7.67 -6.46
C ALA A 50 0.39 7.03 -5.15
N PRO A 51 -0.16 7.82 -4.22
CA PRO A 51 -0.53 7.33 -2.89
C PRO A 51 -1.67 6.30 -2.93
N HIS A 52 -2.50 6.31 -3.97
CA HIS A 52 -3.55 5.30 -4.20
C HIS A 52 -3.01 3.87 -4.34
N LEU A 53 -1.72 3.70 -4.65
CA LEU A 53 -1.09 2.38 -4.67
C LEU A 53 -1.01 1.74 -3.27
N LEU A 54 -1.07 2.54 -2.19
CA LEU A 54 -1.09 2.05 -0.81
C LEU A 54 -2.30 1.15 -0.53
N ARG A 55 -3.45 1.39 -1.18
CA ARG A 55 -4.64 0.53 -1.06
C ARG A 55 -4.35 -0.92 -1.47
N TYR A 56 -3.61 -1.11 -2.57
CA TYR A 56 -3.25 -2.44 -3.05
C TYR A 56 -2.19 -3.11 -2.16
N LEU A 57 -1.26 -2.32 -1.62
CA LEU A 57 -0.29 -2.82 -0.66
C LEU A 57 -0.97 -3.25 0.66
N ALA A 58 -1.91 -2.45 1.16
CA ALA A 58 -2.71 -2.76 2.33
C ALA A 58 -3.51 -4.06 2.17
N THR A 59 -4.22 -4.21 1.05
CA THR A 59 -4.96 -5.44 0.74
C THR A 59 -4.04 -6.66 0.61
N ALA A 60 -2.87 -6.51 -0.04
CA ALA A 60 -1.89 -7.59 -0.14
C ALA A 60 -1.40 -8.07 1.24
N PHE A 61 -1.17 -7.15 2.18
CA PHE A 61 -0.78 -7.48 3.56
C PHE A 61 -1.90 -8.15 4.36
N ILE A 62 -3.14 -7.66 4.26
CA ILE A 62 -4.30 -8.22 4.99
C ILE A 62 -4.53 -9.68 4.56
N VAL A 63 -4.44 -9.94 3.26
CA VAL A 63 -4.65 -11.29 2.70
C VAL A 63 -3.46 -12.21 3.00
N ASN A 64 -2.23 -11.68 3.04
CA ASN A 64 -1.01 -12.47 3.27
C ASN A 64 -0.55 -12.44 4.74
N LYS A 65 -1.14 -13.30 5.57
CA LYS A 65 -0.89 -13.35 7.03
C LYS A 65 0.52 -13.79 7.45
N ARG A 66 1.39 -14.23 6.52
CA ARG A 66 2.74 -14.76 6.84
C ARG A 66 3.82 -13.70 7.06
N ARG A 67 3.52 -12.42 6.77
CA ARG A 67 4.52 -11.33 6.66
C ARG A 67 4.39 -10.29 7.79
N ARG A 68 4.20 -10.75 9.03
CA ARG A 68 3.94 -9.90 10.22
C ARG A 68 4.99 -8.82 10.50
N PRO A 69 6.32 -9.05 10.34
CA PRO A 69 7.31 -8.00 10.62
C PRO A 69 7.17 -6.80 9.67
N GLN A 70 7.10 -7.07 8.36
CA GLN A 70 6.95 -6.04 7.32
C GLN A 70 5.61 -5.29 7.45
N PHE A 71 4.57 -5.98 7.91
CA PHE A 71 3.29 -5.35 8.18
C PHE A 71 3.38 -4.27 9.27
N LYS A 72 4.15 -4.49 10.35
CA LYS A 72 4.31 -3.48 11.41
C LYS A 72 4.97 -2.21 10.88
N ASP A 73 5.97 -2.35 10.01
CA ASP A 73 6.62 -1.19 9.41
C ASP A 73 5.70 -0.48 8.41
N PHE A 74 4.89 -1.24 7.67
CA PHE A 74 3.86 -0.68 6.79
C PHE A 74 2.78 0.12 7.56
N ILE A 75 2.38 -0.30 8.77
CA ILE A 75 1.45 0.49 9.60
C ILE A 75 2.04 1.87 9.95
N LYS A 76 3.36 1.97 10.20
CA LYS A 76 4.02 3.27 10.44
C LYS A 76 3.95 4.16 9.20
N VAL A 77 4.09 3.58 8.01
CA VAL A 77 3.95 4.32 6.75
C VAL A 77 2.52 4.83 6.59
N ILE A 78 1.52 3.99 6.85
CA ILE A 78 0.11 4.43 6.83
C ILE A 78 -0.08 5.62 7.77
N GLN A 79 0.39 5.54 9.01
CA GLN A 79 0.28 6.62 10.00
C GLN A 79 0.88 7.94 9.50
N GLN A 80 2.01 7.90 8.79
CA GLN A 80 2.64 9.09 8.21
C GLN A 80 1.82 9.66 7.04
N GLU A 81 1.23 8.80 6.22
CA GLU A 81 0.51 9.18 5.00
C GLU A 81 -0.96 9.54 5.23
N GLN A 82 -1.51 9.33 6.44
CA GLN A 82 -2.92 9.63 6.77
C GLN A 82 -3.35 11.06 6.47
N HIS A 83 -2.43 12.02 6.55
CA HIS A 83 -2.73 13.43 6.26
C HIS A 83 -2.79 13.73 4.76
N SER A 84 -2.08 12.96 3.95
CA SER A 84 -1.91 13.17 2.52
C SER A 84 -2.98 12.45 1.70
N TYR A 85 -3.34 11.23 2.11
CA TYR A 85 -4.26 10.37 1.36
C TYR A 85 -5.26 9.65 2.28
N LYS A 86 -6.53 9.72 1.90
CA LYS A 86 -7.66 9.10 2.60
C LYS A 86 -8.26 8.01 1.75
N ASP A 87 -8.21 6.78 2.23
CA ASP A 87 -8.85 5.61 1.64
C ASP A 87 -9.45 4.76 2.76
N PRO A 88 -10.68 4.24 2.62
CA PRO A 88 -11.33 3.47 3.66
C PRO A 88 -10.52 2.27 4.16
N ILE A 89 -9.71 1.61 3.31
CA ILE A 89 -8.90 0.45 3.71
C ILE A 89 -7.68 0.89 4.54
N THR A 90 -7.03 1.99 4.15
CA THR A 90 -5.89 2.52 4.92
C THR A 90 -6.35 3.13 6.23
N GLU A 91 -7.50 3.81 6.24
CA GLU A 91 -8.15 4.31 7.44
C GLU A 91 -8.58 3.18 8.38
N PHE A 92 -9.19 2.11 7.86
CA PHE A 92 -9.51 0.91 8.63
C PHE A 92 -8.27 0.36 9.36
N LEU A 93 -7.16 0.19 8.64
CA LEU A 93 -5.92 -0.30 9.24
C LEU A 93 -5.37 0.65 10.32
N ALA A 94 -5.50 1.97 10.12
CA ALA A 94 -5.10 2.92 11.13
C ALA A 94 -6.02 2.91 12.37
N CYS A 95 -7.33 2.79 12.19
CA CYS A 95 -8.26 2.64 13.31
C CYS A 95 -7.93 1.40 14.14
N VAL A 96 -7.64 0.26 13.50
CA VAL A 96 -7.32 -0.99 14.20
C VAL A 96 -5.95 -0.99 14.89
N TYR A 97 -4.90 -0.49 14.22
CA TYR A 97 -3.51 -0.66 14.70
C TYR A 97 -2.86 0.59 15.28
N VAL A 98 -3.44 1.77 15.06
CA VAL A 98 -2.91 3.06 15.57
C VAL A 98 -3.83 3.63 16.64
N ASN A 99 -5.12 3.81 16.30
CA ASN A 99 -6.07 4.48 17.20
C ASN A 99 -6.74 3.52 18.18
N TYR A 100 -6.76 2.21 17.87
CA TYR A 100 -7.49 1.17 18.60
C TYR A 100 -9.00 1.46 18.75
N ASP A 101 -9.57 2.16 17.77
CA ASP A 101 -11.01 2.45 17.69
C ASP A 101 -11.69 1.42 16.78
N PHE A 102 -12.32 0.42 17.41
CA PHE A 102 -12.99 -0.66 16.69
C PHE A 102 -14.38 -0.28 16.17
N ASP A 103 -15.03 0.73 16.77
CA ASP A 103 -16.34 1.21 16.32
C ASP A 103 -16.20 1.97 15.00
N GLU A 104 -15.17 2.83 14.91
CA GLU A 104 -14.81 3.51 13.66
C GLU A 104 -14.29 2.51 12.62
N ALA A 105 -13.45 1.56 13.02
CA ALA A 105 -12.97 0.52 12.10
C ALA A 105 -14.14 -0.26 11.47
N GLN A 106 -15.17 -0.61 12.24
CA GLN A 106 -16.33 -1.31 11.69
C GLN A 106 -17.09 -0.47 10.66
N LYS A 107 -17.22 0.85 10.88
CA LYS A 107 -17.84 1.76 9.89
C LYS A 107 -17.00 1.83 8.61
N LYS A 108 -15.68 2.00 8.75
CA LYS A 108 -14.75 2.03 7.61
C LYS A 108 -14.74 0.75 6.80
N MET A 109 -14.91 -0.40 7.45
CA MET A 109 -15.04 -1.67 6.76
C MET A 109 -16.31 -1.73 5.89
N LYS A 110 -17.43 -1.17 6.34
CA LYS A 110 -18.66 -1.07 5.51
C LYS A 110 -18.47 -0.13 4.33
N GLU A 111 -17.81 1.01 4.54
CA GLU A 111 -17.43 1.95 3.47
C GLU A 111 -16.47 1.31 2.43
N CYS A 112 -15.82 0.19 2.75
CA CYS A 112 -15.00 -0.55 1.77
C CYS A 112 -15.82 -1.48 0.86
N GLU A 113 -17.02 -1.89 1.30
CA GLU A 113 -17.93 -2.78 0.56
C GLU A 113 -18.88 -2.01 -0.37
N GLU A 114 -19.21 -0.76 -0.01
CA GLU A 114 -19.98 0.19 -0.82
C GLU A 114 -19.16 0.78 -1.98
#